data_AF-A0A2V7RSW7-F1
#
_entry.id   AF-A0A2V7RSW7-F1
#
_cell.length_a   1.000
_cell.length_b   1.000
_cell.length_c   1.000
_cell.angle_alpha   90.00
_cell.angle_beta   90.00
_cell.angle_gamma   90.00
#
_symmetry.space_group_name_H-M   'P 1'
#
loop_
_entity.id
_entity.type
_entity.pdbx_description
1 polymer ?
#
loop_
_entity_poly.entity_id
_entity_poly.type
_entity_poly.pdbx_seq_one_letter_code
_entity_poly.pdbx_strand_id
1 'polypeptide(L)'
;MTRKTALLATRAARRVGAGITLLGLVAAFGAAGAQRPDSTRVRSAPRAATTADSMKPPLSPRRAFLYSALIPGSAQSVLGRHKAATVMLVIEAMSIAMIRESAADVREARRMSGDSVVSSYVNATGGLDTVKTPRRFDTPYVHVRQSHVEDWVAFLVANHLFSGADAFVAANLWDVPAQLQIRVGPDGARVGAKLTW
;
A
#
# COMPACT_ATOMS: atom_id res chain seq x y z
N MET A 1 32.12 38.01 34.64
CA MET A 1 31.72 36.59 34.68
C MET A 1 31.27 36.18 33.28
N THR A 2 31.72 35.04 32.79
CA THR A 2 32.04 34.89 31.36
C THR A 2 31.30 33.70 30.73
N ARG A 3 30.81 33.87 29.49
CA ARG A 3 30.13 32.84 28.71
C ARG A 3 31.05 31.63 28.45
N LYS A 4 30.53 30.40 28.60
CA LYS A 4 30.66 29.21 27.70
C LYS A 4 30.37 27.91 28.46
N THR A 5 29.31 27.20 28.07
CA THR A 5 29.30 25.76 27.66
C THR A 5 27.86 25.29 27.41
N ALA A 6 27.25 25.82 26.35
CA ALA A 6 26.14 25.12 25.69
C ALA A 6 26.74 24.27 24.57
N LEU A 7 26.80 22.94 24.75
CA LEU A 7 27.07 21.90 23.75
C LEU A 7 27.25 20.56 24.48
N LEU A 8 26.18 19.74 24.58
CA LEU A 8 26.21 18.25 24.72
C LEU A 8 24.80 17.64 24.95
N ALA A 9 23.73 18.28 24.47
CA ALA A 9 22.34 17.76 24.54
C ALA A 9 21.74 17.44 23.14
N THR A 10 22.59 17.22 22.13
CA THR A 10 22.20 17.10 20.71
C THR A 10 22.77 15.85 20.06
N ARG A 11 22.48 14.66 20.61
CA ARG A 11 22.83 13.35 20.00
C ARG A 11 21.91 12.18 20.37
N ALA A 12 20.62 12.44 20.63
CA ALA A 12 19.62 11.40 20.94
C ALA A 12 18.25 11.62 20.26
N ALA A 13 18.25 12.06 18.99
CA ALA A 13 17.00 12.34 18.24
C ALA A 13 17.14 12.12 16.71
N ARG A 14 17.83 11.05 16.29
CA ARG A 14 17.91 10.64 14.87
C ARG A 14 17.87 9.13 14.74
N ARG A 15 16.65 8.57 14.52
CA ARG A 15 16.33 7.26 13.88
C ARG A 15 14.89 6.76 14.16
N VAL A 16 13.90 7.65 14.20
CA VAL A 16 12.47 7.30 13.98
C VAL A 16 11.85 8.46 13.21
N GLY A 17 11.35 8.23 11.99
CA GLY A 17 10.82 9.30 11.15
C GLY A 17 11.05 9.16 9.64
N ALA A 18 10.90 7.96 9.09
CA ALA A 18 10.94 7.72 7.64
C ALA A 18 9.89 6.67 7.17
N GLY A 19 8.84 6.44 7.98
CA GLY A 19 7.84 5.39 7.75
C GLY A 19 6.38 5.86 7.68
N ILE A 20 6.09 7.17 7.77
CA ILE A 20 4.72 7.69 7.78
C ILE A 20 4.60 8.88 6.81
N THR A 21 4.67 8.58 5.51
CA THR A 21 4.27 9.53 4.45
C THR A 21 3.56 8.85 3.27
N LEU A 22 3.27 7.55 3.38
CA LEU A 22 2.49 6.79 2.37
C LEU A 22 1.11 6.32 2.85
N LEU A 23 0.72 6.63 4.10
CA LEU A 23 -0.63 6.36 4.61
C LEU A 23 -1.69 7.40 4.18
N GLY A 24 -1.32 8.37 3.34
CA GLY A 24 -2.23 9.42 2.86
C GLY A 24 -3.14 9.02 1.70
N LEU A 25 -2.87 7.91 1.00
CA LEU A 25 -3.58 7.58 -0.25
C LEU A 25 -4.83 6.70 -0.09
N VAL A 26 -5.05 6.09 1.08
CA VAL A 26 -6.17 5.16 1.33
C VAL A 26 -7.43 5.88 1.85
N ALA A 27 -7.27 7.08 2.42
CA ALA A 27 -8.37 7.83 3.06
C ALA A 27 -9.36 8.51 2.09
N ALA A 28 -9.14 8.43 0.77
CA ALA A 28 -9.93 9.15 -0.24
C ALA A 28 -11.24 8.46 -0.68
N PHE A 29 -11.59 7.30 -0.10
CA PHE A 29 -12.79 6.51 -0.46
C PHE A 29 -13.85 6.43 0.66
N GLY A 30 -13.74 7.25 1.70
CA GLY A 30 -14.74 7.36 2.76
C GLY A 30 -15.91 8.28 2.39
N ALA A 31 -17.14 7.85 2.66
CA ALA A 31 -18.41 8.59 2.51
C ALA A 31 -18.86 8.92 1.07
N ALA A 32 -19.24 7.88 0.31
CA ALA A 32 -20.20 8.05 -0.78
C ALA A 32 -21.59 8.43 -0.21
N GLY A 33 -21.87 9.74 -0.13
CA GLY A 33 -23.19 10.24 0.23
C GLY A 33 -24.26 9.80 -0.77
N ALA A 34 -25.44 9.44 -0.28
CA ALA A 34 -26.53 8.91 -1.11
C ALA A 34 -26.91 9.86 -2.26
N GLN A 35 -26.65 9.45 -3.50
CA GLN A 35 -27.03 10.23 -4.68
C GLN A 35 -28.54 10.15 -4.89
N ARG A 36 -29.21 11.29 -4.71
CA ARG A 36 -30.62 11.46 -5.08
C ARG A 36 -30.69 11.61 -6.61
N PRO A 37 -31.42 10.74 -7.35
CA PRO A 37 -31.48 10.84 -8.80
C PRO A 37 -32.24 12.11 -9.23
N ASP A 38 -31.59 13.00 -9.96
CA ASP A 38 -32.21 14.20 -10.52
C ASP A 38 -32.33 14.06 -12.05
N SER A 39 -33.56 14.09 -12.55
CA SER A 39 -33.92 13.65 -13.90
C SER A 39 -34.01 14.81 -14.91
N THR A 40 -32.88 15.51 -15.13
CA THR A 40 -32.80 16.52 -16.20
C THR A 40 -32.62 15.87 -17.58
N ARG A 41 -33.72 15.80 -18.35
CA ARG A 41 -33.77 15.16 -19.67
C ARG A 41 -33.07 16.01 -20.75
N VAL A 42 -31.80 15.73 -21.01
CA VAL A 42 -31.07 16.32 -22.15
C VAL A 42 -31.64 15.79 -23.48
N ARG A 43 -31.91 16.70 -24.41
CA ARG A 43 -32.44 16.37 -25.74
C ARG A 43 -31.28 16.04 -26.69
N SER A 44 -31.08 14.76 -26.99
CA SER A 44 -30.03 14.32 -27.91
C SER A 44 -30.27 14.82 -29.33
N ALA A 45 -29.24 15.41 -29.94
CA ALA A 45 -29.20 15.69 -31.38
C ALA A 45 -29.11 14.35 -32.17
N PRO A 46 -29.56 14.30 -33.44
CA PRO A 46 -29.49 13.08 -34.24
C PRO A 46 -28.04 12.63 -34.42
N ARG A 47 -27.75 11.42 -33.94
CA ARG A 47 -26.43 10.79 -34.02
C ARG A 47 -26.19 10.34 -35.45
N ALA A 48 -25.18 10.92 -36.11
CA ALA A 48 -24.63 10.32 -37.32
C ALA A 48 -24.24 8.87 -37.00
N ALA A 49 -24.65 7.92 -37.85
CA ALA A 49 -24.41 6.51 -37.62
C ALA A 49 -22.91 6.23 -37.61
N THR A 50 -22.32 6.19 -36.42
CA THR A 50 -20.96 5.67 -36.22
C THR A 50 -21.00 4.19 -36.52
N THR A 51 -20.37 3.79 -37.63
CA THR A 51 -20.09 2.40 -37.96
C THR A 51 -19.57 1.69 -36.70
N ALA A 52 -20.23 0.61 -36.30
CA ALA A 52 -19.78 -0.21 -35.18
C ALA A 52 -18.52 -0.97 -35.62
N ASP A 53 -17.39 -0.28 -35.60
CA ASP A 53 -16.09 -0.89 -35.84
C ASP A 53 -15.84 -1.91 -34.73
N SER A 54 -15.69 -3.18 -35.11
CA SER A 54 -15.62 -4.30 -34.17
C SER A 54 -14.23 -4.36 -33.55
N MET A 55 -13.92 -3.39 -32.70
CA MET A 55 -12.66 -3.29 -31.97
C MET A 55 -12.56 -4.40 -30.93
N LYS A 56 -12.12 -5.57 -31.39
CA LYS A 56 -11.80 -6.71 -30.54
C LYS A 56 -10.73 -6.29 -29.52
N PRO A 57 -10.93 -6.54 -28.21
CA PRO A 57 -9.94 -6.16 -27.20
C PRO A 57 -8.60 -6.86 -27.43
N PRO A 58 -7.46 -6.20 -27.15
CA PRO A 58 -6.13 -6.77 -27.39
C PRO A 58 -5.84 -7.99 -26.49
N LEU A 59 -6.54 -8.11 -25.36
CA LEU A 59 -6.55 -9.29 -24.50
C LEU A 59 -7.99 -9.73 -24.22
N SER A 60 -8.24 -11.04 -24.33
CA SER A 60 -9.49 -11.61 -23.81
C SER A 60 -9.49 -11.55 -22.27
N PRO A 61 -10.65 -11.39 -21.61
CA PRO A 61 -10.72 -11.23 -20.15
C PRO A 61 -10.00 -12.30 -19.34
N ARG A 62 -10.08 -13.57 -19.75
CA ARG A 62 -9.36 -14.68 -19.09
C ARG A 62 -7.83 -14.54 -19.19
N ARG A 63 -7.31 -14.06 -20.33
CA ARG A 63 -5.87 -13.80 -20.50
C ARG A 63 -5.43 -12.57 -19.74
N ALA A 64 -6.25 -11.51 -19.73
CA ALA A 64 -6.00 -10.31 -18.94
C ALA A 64 -5.90 -10.64 -17.44
N PHE A 65 -6.82 -11.46 -16.91
CA PHE A 65 -6.76 -11.98 -15.55
C PHE A 65 -5.44 -12.72 -15.28
N LEU A 66 -5.13 -13.75 -16.07
CA LEU A 66 -3.96 -14.61 -15.82
C LEU A 66 -2.63 -13.84 -15.93
N TYR A 67 -2.50 -12.93 -16.89
CA TYR A 67 -1.27 -12.14 -17.04
C TYR A 67 -1.07 -11.19 -15.86
N SER A 68 -2.10 -10.46 -15.42
CA SER A 68 -1.94 -9.58 -14.25
C SER A 68 -1.93 -10.29 -12.91
N ALA A 69 -2.55 -11.46 -12.78
CA ALA A 69 -2.41 -12.31 -11.60
C ALA A 69 -1.00 -12.93 -11.48
N LEU A 70 -0.26 -13.06 -12.59
CA LEU A 70 1.14 -13.51 -12.58
C LEU A 70 2.12 -12.35 -12.41
N ILE A 71 1.90 -11.24 -13.11
CA ILE A 71 2.74 -10.03 -13.08
C ILE A 71 1.81 -8.82 -12.93
N PRO A 72 1.66 -8.26 -11.71
CA PRO A 72 0.73 -7.17 -11.44
C PRO A 72 0.89 -5.97 -12.36
N GLY A 73 -0.21 -5.52 -12.96
CA GLY A 73 -0.26 -4.40 -13.89
C GLY A 73 0.08 -4.71 -15.35
N SER A 74 0.55 -5.91 -15.67
CA SER A 74 0.99 -6.29 -17.03
C SER A 74 -0.15 -6.29 -18.07
N ALA A 75 -1.36 -6.71 -17.69
CA ALA A 75 -2.51 -6.62 -18.57
C ALA A 75 -3.03 -5.18 -18.67
N GLN A 76 -2.95 -4.40 -17.59
CA GLN A 76 -3.37 -2.99 -17.58
C GLN A 76 -2.52 -2.13 -18.52
N SER A 77 -1.22 -2.42 -18.71
CA SER A 77 -0.39 -1.70 -19.68
C SER A 77 -0.77 -2.03 -21.14
N VAL A 78 -1.02 -3.31 -21.46
CA VAL A 78 -1.54 -3.74 -22.78
C VAL A 78 -2.94 -3.14 -23.04
N LEU A 79 -3.74 -2.99 -21.99
CA LEU A 79 -5.04 -2.33 -22.01
C LEU A 79 -4.95 -0.80 -21.80
N GLY A 80 -3.81 -0.16 -22.05
CA GLY A 80 -3.66 1.31 -22.02
C GLY A 80 -3.99 2.00 -20.68
N ARG A 81 -4.33 1.26 -19.61
CA ARG A 81 -4.68 1.72 -18.27
C ARG A 81 -3.41 1.95 -17.44
N HIS A 82 -2.47 2.72 -18.01
CA HIS A 82 -1.15 3.01 -17.45
C HIS A 82 -1.18 3.41 -15.97
N LYS A 83 -2.15 4.25 -15.55
CA LYS A 83 -2.32 4.65 -14.14
C LYS A 83 -2.53 3.46 -13.20
N ALA A 84 -3.35 2.49 -13.60
CA ALA A 84 -3.58 1.28 -12.82
C ALA A 84 -2.32 0.40 -12.80
N ALA A 85 -1.66 0.22 -13.95
CA ALA A 85 -0.40 -0.52 -14.03
C ALA A 85 0.69 0.06 -13.11
N THR A 86 0.87 1.38 -13.09
CA THR A 86 1.82 2.06 -12.18
C THR A 86 1.46 1.84 -10.70
N VAL A 87 0.19 1.95 -10.32
CA VAL A 87 -0.24 1.72 -8.92
C VAL A 87 0.06 0.28 -8.50
N MET A 88 -0.29 -0.71 -9.32
CA MET A 88 -0.02 -2.12 -9.00
C MET A 88 1.49 -2.41 -8.85
N LEU A 89 2.32 -1.83 -9.73
CA LEU A 89 3.78 -1.95 -9.68
C LEU A 89 4.39 -1.31 -8.42
N VAL A 90 3.87 -0.16 -7.99
CA VAL A 90 4.33 0.52 -6.75
C VAL A 90 3.96 -0.29 -5.52
N ILE A 91 2.74 -0.84 -5.47
CA ILE A 91 2.30 -1.70 -4.36
C ILE A 91 3.13 -2.99 -4.31
N GLU A 92 3.40 -3.59 -5.47
CA GLU A 92 4.26 -4.77 -5.62
C GLU A 92 5.68 -4.51 -5.07
N ALA A 93 6.33 -3.43 -5.54
CA ALA A 93 7.67 -3.06 -5.10
C ALA A 93 7.75 -2.74 -3.59
N MET A 94 6.73 -2.06 -3.05
CA MET A 94 6.61 -1.80 -1.61
C MET A 94 6.50 -3.10 -0.82
N SER A 95 5.65 -4.04 -1.27
CA SER A 95 5.44 -5.33 -0.61
C SER A 95 6.73 -6.16 -0.57
N ILE A 96 7.45 -6.25 -1.69
CA ILE A 96 8.76 -6.93 -1.78
C ILE A 96 9.79 -6.27 -0.84
N ALA A 97 9.83 -4.95 -0.76
CA ALA A 97 10.73 -4.24 0.16
C ALA A 97 10.41 -4.58 1.63
N MET A 98 9.13 -4.54 2.01
CA MET A 98 8.68 -4.83 3.37
C MET A 98 8.86 -6.29 3.78
N ILE A 99 8.72 -7.26 2.86
CA ILE A 99 9.08 -8.66 3.09
C ILE A 99 10.57 -8.78 3.42
N ARG A 100 11.45 -8.11 2.64
CA ARG A 100 12.90 -8.15 2.85
C ARG A 100 13.33 -7.51 4.18
N GLU A 101 12.72 -6.39 4.55
CA GLU A 101 12.95 -5.71 5.83
C GLU A 101 12.44 -6.54 7.01
N SER A 102 11.20 -7.02 6.96
CA SER A 102 10.63 -7.86 8.02
C SER A 102 11.43 -9.17 8.20
N ALA A 103 11.91 -9.77 7.11
CA ALA A 103 12.78 -10.94 7.19
C ALA A 103 14.17 -10.62 7.77
N ALA A 104 14.67 -9.39 7.67
CA ALA A 104 15.89 -8.94 8.34
C ALA A 104 15.65 -8.78 9.85
N ASP A 105 14.53 -8.15 10.24
CA ASP A 105 14.12 -8.03 11.64
C ASP A 105 13.97 -9.40 12.33
N VAL A 106 13.39 -10.41 11.65
CA VAL A 106 13.34 -11.79 12.16
C VAL A 106 14.74 -12.37 12.38
N ARG A 107 15.68 -12.17 11.45
CA ARG A 107 17.05 -12.70 11.58
C ARG A 107 17.79 -12.10 12.77
N GLU A 108 17.69 -10.79 12.97
CA GLU A 108 18.43 -10.14 14.06
C GLU A 108 17.73 -10.34 15.43
N ALA A 109 16.38 -10.41 15.48
CA ALA A 109 15.66 -10.85 16.69
C ALA A 109 16.06 -12.28 17.10
N ARG A 110 16.23 -13.21 16.14
CA ARG A 110 16.71 -14.58 16.39
C ARG A 110 18.16 -14.65 16.85
N ARG A 111 19.01 -13.68 16.48
CA ARG A 111 20.38 -13.58 16.98
C ARG A 111 20.42 -13.05 18.41
N MET A 112 19.59 -12.05 18.71
CA MET A 112 19.55 -11.40 20.02
C MET A 112 18.73 -12.18 21.08
N SER A 113 17.98 -13.23 20.70
CA SER A 113 17.16 -13.99 21.66
C SER A 113 17.96 -14.85 22.65
N GLY A 114 19.23 -15.12 22.36
CA GLY A 114 20.18 -15.72 23.30
C GLY A 114 20.76 -14.73 24.32
N ASP A 115 20.74 -13.43 24.01
CA ASP A 115 21.45 -12.41 24.79
C ASP A 115 20.65 -12.00 26.04
N SER A 116 21.27 -12.10 27.21
CA SER A 116 20.69 -11.68 28.48
C SER A 116 21.70 -10.86 29.27
N VAL A 117 21.41 -9.57 29.44
CA VAL A 117 22.22 -8.67 30.26
C VAL A 117 22.01 -8.99 31.73
N VAL A 118 23.09 -9.30 32.44
CA VAL A 118 23.10 -9.34 33.90
C VAL A 118 23.25 -7.91 34.41
N SER A 119 22.25 -7.41 35.13
CA SER A 119 22.32 -6.11 35.78
C SER A 119 22.82 -6.31 37.22
N SER A 120 24.08 -5.96 37.48
CA SER A 120 24.66 -5.92 38.82
C SER A 120 24.55 -4.52 39.42
N TYR A 121 24.07 -4.40 40.65
CA TYR A 121 24.10 -3.14 41.41
C TYR A 121 24.62 -3.38 42.81
N VAL A 122 25.19 -2.32 43.40
CA VAL A 122 25.57 -2.32 44.83
C VAL A 122 24.30 -2.01 45.63
N ASN A 123 23.95 -2.90 46.55
CA ASN A 123 22.79 -2.72 47.43
C ASN A 123 23.13 -1.77 48.60
N ALA A 124 22.11 -1.44 49.42
CA ALA A 124 22.27 -0.49 50.53
C ALA A 124 23.27 -0.93 51.62
N THR A 125 23.63 -2.22 51.68
CA THR A 125 24.64 -2.77 52.60
C THR A 125 26.02 -2.95 51.96
N GLY A 126 26.23 -2.49 50.73
CA GLY A 126 27.51 -2.56 50.03
C GLY A 126 27.80 -3.90 49.32
N GLY A 127 26.86 -4.84 49.34
CA GLY A 127 26.95 -6.10 48.59
C GLY A 127 26.59 -5.92 47.12
N LEU A 128 27.17 -6.76 46.25
CA LEU A 128 26.81 -6.84 44.83
C LEU A 128 25.64 -7.81 44.63
N ASP A 129 24.47 -7.28 44.31
CA ASP A 129 23.32 -8.07 43.88
C ASP A 129 23.19 -8.08 42.36
N THR A 130 22.89 -9.25 41.78
CA THR A 130 22.67 -9.41 40.34
C THR A 130 21.22 -9.75 40.04
N VAL A 131 20.52 -8.86 39.33
CA VAL A 131 19.18 -9.13 38.78
C VAL A 131 19.32 -9.51 37.31
N LYS A 132 18.74 -10.66 36.95
CA LYS A 132 18.67 -11.12 35.56
C LYS A 132 17.47 -10.46 34.89
N THR A 133 17.72 -9.38 34.16
CA THR A 133 16.68 -8.65 33.41
C THR A 133 16.06 -9.56 32.34
N PRO A 134 14.73 -9.55 32.13
CA PRO A 134 14.11 -10.32 31.06
C PRO A 134 14.68 -9.93 29.69
N ARG A 135 14.82 -10.93 28.81
CA ARG A 135 15.38 -10.75 27.46
C ARG A 135 14.43 -9.92 26.60
N ARG A 136 14.94 -8.88 25.95
CA ARG A 136 14.15 -7.99 25.07
C ARG A 136 13.61 -8.71 23.83
N PHE A 137 14.30 -9.76 23.39
CA PHE A 137 14.00 -10.53 22.18
C PHE A 137 13.62 -11.96 22.57
N ASP A 138 12.53 -12.13 23.32
CA ASP A 138 12.05 -13.45 23.72
C ASP A 138 11.38 -14.21 22.55
N THR A 139 11.00 -15.47 22.79
CA THR A 139 10.35 -16.30 21.76
C THR A 139 9.03 -15.69 21.24
N PRO A 140 8.13 -15.14 22.09
CA PRO A 140 6.99 -14.35 21.63
C PRO A 140 7.36 -13.21 20.68
N TYR A 141 8.39 -12.41 21.01
CA TYR A 141 8.84 -11.31 20.15
C TYR A 141 9.30 -11.81 18.77
N VAL A 142 10.08 -12.90 18.72
CA VAL A 142 10.49 -13.52 17.45
C VAL A 142 9.28 -13.96 16.62
N HIS A 143 8.25 -14.51 17.25
CA HIS A 143 7.03 -14.94 16.55
C HIS A 143 6.25 -13.76 15.96
N VAL A 144 6.08 -12.65 16.70
CA VAL A 144 5.48 -11.41 16.18
C VAL A 144 6.26 -10.86 14.98
N ARG A 145 7.60 -10.96 14.99
CA ARG A 145 8.38 -10.57 13.81
C ARG A 145 8.18 -11.48 12.61
N GLN A 146 7.85 -12.76 12.82
CA GLN A 146 7.51 -13.67 11.72
C GLN A 146 6.14 -13.36 11.13
N SER A 147 5.13 -13.09 11.96
CA SER A 147 3.79 -12.75 11.45
C SER A 147 3.82 -11.52 10.56
N HIS A 148 4.67 -10.51 10.86
CA HIS A 148 4.88 -9.37 9.96
C HIS A 148 5.35 -9.79 8.55
N VAL A 149 6.20 -10.82 8.42
CA VAL A 149 6.60 -11.35 7.10
C VAL A 149 5.41 -12.00 6.40
N GLU A 150 4.63 -12.78 7.14
CA GLU A 150 3.45 -13.49 6.64
C GLU A 150 2.35 -12.52 6.19
N ASP A 151 2.11 -11.44 6.94
CA ASP A 151 1.19 -10.35 6.60
C ASP A 151 1.57 -9.67 5.27
N TRP A 152 2.86 -9.36 5.08
CA TRP A 152 3.33 -8.75 3.83
C TRP A 152 3.32 -9.72 2.65
N VAL A 153 3.52 -11.03 2.87
CA VAL A 153 3.34 -12.06 1.84
C VAL A 153 1.85 -12.22 1.48
N ALA A 154 0.94 -12.19 2.46
CA ALA A 154 -0.50 -12.22 2.21
C ALA A 154 -0.96 -10.99 1.40
N PHE A 155 -0.43 -9.80 1.73
CA PHE A 155 -0.68 -8.58 0.99
C PHE A 155 -0.15 -8.63 -0.45
N LEU A 156 1.03 -9.23 -0.68
CA LEU A 156 1.57 -9.50 -2.03
C LEU A 156 0.63 -10.42 -2.84
N VAL A 157 0.18 -11.53 -2.26
CA VAL A 157 -0.76 -12.46 -2.92
C VAL A 157 -2.10 -11.78 -3.23
N ALA A 158 -2.60 -10.93 -2.32
CA ALA A 158 -3.79 -10.12 -2.56
C ALA A 158 -3.59 -9.10 -3.69
N ASN A 159 -2.41 -8.46 -3.78
CA ASN A 159 -2.03 -7.54 -4.86
C ASN A 159 -2.13 -8.22 -6.23
N HIS A 160 -1.59 -9.44 -6.36
CA HIS A 160 -1.70 -10.27 -7.57
C HIS A 160 -3.16 -10.57 -7.94
N LEU A 161 -3.95 -11.12 -7.00
CA LEU A 161 -5.35 -11.48 -7.27
C LEU A 161 -6.20 -10.26 -7.65
N PHE A 162 -6.01 -9.13 -6.97
CA PHE A 162 -6.67 -7.87 -7.27
C PHE A 162 -6.28 -7.34 -8.66
N SER A 163 -4.99 -7.42 -9.02
CA SER A 163 -4.51 -7.02 -10.34
C SER A 163 -5.16 -7.83 -11.46
N GLY A 164 -5.29 -9.15 -11.27
CA GLY A 164 -6.02 -10.03 -12.19
C GLY A 164 -7.50 -9.66 -12.30
N ALA A 165 -8.17 -9.38 -11.17
CA ALA A 165 -9.58 -8.99 -11.15
C ALA A 165 -9.84 -7.65 -11.88
N ASP A 166 -9.04 -6.61 -11.61
CA ASP A 166 -9.13 -5.33 -12.33
C ASP A 166 -8.84 -5.49 -13.83
N ALA A 167 -7.89 -6.34 -14.21
CA ALA A 167 -7.59 -6.64 -15.61
C ALA A 167 -8.71 -7.40 -16.32
N PHE A 168 -9.37 -8.34 -15.64
CA PHE A 168 -10.55 -9.03 -16.15
C PHE A 168 -11.67 -8.03 -16.45
N VAL A 169 -11.97 -7.14 -15.50
CA VAL A 169 -13.00 -6.10 -15.66
C VAL A 169 -12.60 -5.10 -16.78
N ALA A 170 -11.33 -4.69 -16.83
CA ALA A 170 -10.79 -3.82 -17.88
C ALA A 170 -11.03 -4.36 -19.29
N ALA A 171 -10.82 -5.66 -19.48
CA ALA A 171 -10.99 -6.31 -20.78
C ALA A 171 -12.46 -6.54 -21.17
N ASN A 172 -13.38 -6.64 -20.20
CA ASN A 172 -14.83 -6.70 -20.46
C ASN A 172 -15.45 -5.31 -20.73
N LEU A 173 -14.78 -4.23 -20.31
CA LEU A 173 -15.24 -2.85 -20.50
C LEU A 173 -14.41 -2.10 -21.56
N TRP A 174 -13.68 -2.83 -22.41
CA TRP A 174 -12.74 -2.27 -23.38
C TRP A 174 -13.40 -1.36 -24.42
N ASP A 175 -14.58 -1.76 -24.87
CA ASP A 175 -15.42 -1.13 -25.88
C ASP A 175 -16.38 -0.07 -25.30
N VAL A 176 -16.47 0.04 -23.97
CA VAL A 176 -17.41 0.95 -23.30
C VAL A 176 -16.84 2.39 -23.26
N PRO A 177 -17.48 3.38 -23.90
CA PRO A 177 -17.02 4.77 -23.90
C PRO A 177 -17.39 5.48 -22.57
N ALA A 178 -16.77 5.05 -21.47
CA ALA A 178 -16.94 5.65 -20.15
C ALA A 178 -15.88 6.73 -19.89
N GLN A 179 -16.30 8.00 -19.88
CA GLN A 179 -15.43 9.12 -19.49
C GLN A 179 -15.55 9.36 -17.97
N LEU A 180 -14.59 8.84 -17.21
CA LEU A 180 -14.44 9.13 -15.78
C LEU A 180 -13.63 10.42 -15.60
N GLN A 181 -14.26 11.46 -15.09
CA GLN A 181 -13.64 12.77 -14.85
C GLN A 181 -13.64 13.08 -13.35
N ILE A 182 -12.44 13.11 -12.76
CA ILE A 182 -12.24 13.55 -11.38
C ILE A 182 -11.84 15.03 -11.42
N ARG A 183 -12.62 15.90 -10.79
CA ARG A 183 -12.34 17.33 -10.66
C ARG A 183 -12.24 17.69 -9.19
N VAL A 184 -11.03 18.04 -8.75
CA VAL A 184 -10.81 18.64 -7.43
C VAL A 184 -11.12 20.13 -7.53
N GLY A 185 -12.04 20.62 -6.71
CA GLY A 185 -12.38 22.03 -6.59
C GLY A 185 -12.17 22.56 -5.16
N PRO A 186 -12.43 23.85 -4.92
CA PRO A 186 -12.35 24.44 -3.57
C PRO A 186 -13.22 23.71 -2.54
N ASP A 187 -14.36 23.17 -3.00
CA ASP A 187 -15.34 22.46 -2.16
C ASP A 187 -15.02 20.96 -1.99
N GLY A 188 -13.84 20.50 -2.40
CA GLY A 188 -13.41 19.09 -2.33
C GLY A 188 -13.37 18.35 -3.67
N ALA A 189 -13.18 17.04 -3.62
CA ALA A 189 -13.07 16.17 -4.79
C ALA A 189 -14.46 15.76 -5.33
N ARG A 190 -14.75 16.12 -6.58
CA ARG A 190 -15.96 15.66 -7.30
C ARG A 190 -15.59 14.59 -8.32
N VAL A 191 -16.26 13.45 -8.27
CA VAL A 191 -16.11 12.35 -9.24
C VAL A 191 -17.35 12.33 -10.13
N GLY A 192 -17.15 12.51 -11.43
CA GLY A 192 -18.20 12.43 -12.45
C GLY A 192 -17.93 11.28 -13.42
N ALA A 193 -18.97 10.53 -13.77
CA ALA A 193 -18.95 9.54 -14.84
C ALA A 193 -19.88 10.02 -15.96
N LYS A 194 -19.34 10.19 -17.17
CA LYS A 194 -20.15 10.39 -18.37
C LYS A 194 -20.17 9.09 -19.16
N LEU A 195 -21.33 8.46 -19.21
CA LEU A 195 -21.65 7.33 -20.06
C LEU A 195 -22.37 7.87 -21.29
N THR A 196 -21.91 7.52 -22.49
CA THR A 196 -22.60 7.82 -23.74
C THR A 196 -23.11 6.53 -24.36
N TRP A 197 -24.39 6.22 -24.14
CA TRP A 197 -25.11 5.18 -24.87
C TRP A 197 -25.73 5.76 -26.14
#